data_AF-K1RZB6-F1
#
_entry.id   AF-K1RZB6-F1
#
_cell.length_a   1.000
_cell.length_b   1.000
_cell.length_c   1.000
_cell.angle_alpha   90.00
_cell.angle_beta   90.00
_cell.angle_gamma   90.00
#
_symmetry.space_group_name_H-M   'P 1'
#
loop_
_entity.id
_entity.type
_entity.pdbx_description
1 polymer ?
#
loop_
_entity_poly.entity_id
_entity_poly.type
_entity_poly.pdbx_seq_one_letter_code
_entity_poly.pdbx_strand_id
1 'polypeptide(L)'
;GASAVAFTEVEPDPRVATVDKCGALCKAEKCDLVIVAGGGSSMDIAKGAAILATNDGSIHDYLAGRGEEIKEPVNPPIPLIAIPTTSGSGSEVSECIVIVDTNNIKDIMFSPMLAATYAVVDPELTYSVPKNTTIHTGLDVLSHALEAYSSVMDDAVAELMALEALRIVFR
;
A
#
# COMPACT_ATOMS: atom_id res chain seq x y z
N GLY A 1 8.82 -5.71 -26.88
CA GLY A 1 7.45 -5.58 -26.37
C GLY A 1 7.40 -6.20 -25.01
N ALA A 2 6.63 -5.65 -24.08
CA ALA A 2 6.42 -6.26 -22.77
C ALA A 2 5.28 -7.28 -22.84
N SER A 3 5.41 -8.40 -22.12
CA SER A 3 4.30 -9.32 -21.84
C SER A 3 3.66 -8.92 -20.52
N ALA A 4 2.34 -9.10 -20.38
CA ALA A 4 1.63 -8.72 -19.16
C ALA A 4 0.57 -9.77 -18.81
N VAL A 5 0.39 -9.98 -17.51
CA VAL A 5 -0.69 -10.74 -16.90
C VAL A 5 -1.45 -9.82 -15.95
N ALA A 6 -2.77 -9.95 -15.87
CA ALA A 6 -3.60 -9.11 -15.02
C ALA A 6 -4.04 -9.87 -13.76
N PHE A 7 -4.00 -9.19 -12.62
CA PHE A 7 -4.65 -9.62 -11.39
C PHE A 7 -5.74 -8.62 -11.03
N THR A 8 -7.00 -9.06 -11.01
CA THR A 8 -8.17 -8.17 -10.83
C THR A 8 -8.99 -8.51 -9.60
N GLU A 9 -8.57 -9.50 -8.82
CA GLU A 9 -9.26 -9.95 -7.61
C GLU A 9 -8.82 -9.09 -6.42
N VAL A 10 -9.26 -7.83 -6.43
CA VAL A 10 -8.96 -6.86 -5.37
C VAL A 10 -10.20 -6.64 -4.51
N GLU A 11 -10.03 -6.66 -3.20
CA GLU A 11 -11.04 -6.29 -2.22
C GLU A 11 -10.60 -5.13 -1.32
N PRO A 12 -11.55 -4.35 -0.76
CA PRO A 12 -11.28 -3.48 0.37
C PRO A 12 -10.75 -4.29 1.55
N ASP A 13 -9.82 -3.72 2.32
CA ASP A 13 -9.17 -4.37 3.46
C ASP A 13 -8.57 -5.74 3.05
N PRO A 14 -7.50 -5.71 2.25
CA PRO A 14 -7.00 -6.90 1.55
C PRO A 14 -6.62 -8.00 2.52
N ARG A 15 -6.94 -9.24 2.17
CA ARG A 15 -6.67 -10.42 3.00
C ARG A 15 -5.36 -11.09 2.60
N VAL A 16 -4.74 -11.78 3.56
CA VAL A 16 -3.57 -12.64 3.33
C VAL A 16 -3.74 -13.52 2.08
N ALA A 17 -4.89 -14.18 1.94
CA ALA A 17 -5.15 -15.09 0.82
C ALA A 17 -5.08 -14.40 -0.55
N THR A 18 -5.50 -13.14 -0.65
CA THR A 18 -5.50 -12.37 -1.89
C THR A 18 -4.09 -11.94 -2.27
N VAL A 19 -3.32 -11.46 -1.28
CA VAL A 19 -1.91 -11.10 -1.47
C VAL A 19 -1.10 -12.33 -1.88
N ASP A 20 -1.29 -13.46 -1.20
CA ASP A 20 -0.61 -14.72 -1.50
C ASP A 20 -0.95 -15.21 -2.92
N LYS A 21 -2.21 -15.09 -3.33
CA LYS A 21 -2.64 -15.44 -4.68
C LYS A 21 -1.98 -14.54 -5.74
N CYS A 22 -1.88 -13.24 -5.47
CA CYS A 22 -1.20 -12.30 -6.36
C CYS A 22 0.31 -12.57 -6.44
N GLY A 23 0.95 -12.84 -5.30
CA GLY A 23 2.38 -13.23 -5.24
C GLY A 23 2.66 -14.56 -5.96
N ALA A 24 1.77 -15.54 -5.80
CA ALA A 24 1.87 -16.82 -6.51
C ALA A 24 1.75 -16.65 -8.03
N LEU A 25 0.87 -15.76 -8.51
CA LEU A 25 0.80 -15.39 -9.92
C LEU A 25 2.12 -14.76 -10.40
N CYS A 26 2.67 -13.82 -9.63
CA CYS A 26 3.95 -13.19 -9.95
C CYS A 26 5.09 -14.22 -10.09
N LYS A 27 5.16 -15.19 -9.17
CA LYS A 27 6.13 -16.30 -9.22
C LYS A 27 5.92 -17.22 -10.43
N ALA A 28 4.67 -17.63 -10.68
CA ALA A 28 4.34 -18.56 -11.76
C ALA A 28 4.65 -17.99 -13.14
N GLU A 29 4.30 -16.72 -13.35
CA GLU A 29 4.54 -16.00 -14.60
C GLU A 29 5.94 -15.38 -14.69
N LYS A 30 6.75 -15.52 -13.62
CA LYS A 30 8.10 -14.95 -13.51
C LYS A 30 8.10 -13.44 -13.78
N CYS A 31 7.13 -12.74 -13.20
CA CYS A 31 7.03 -11.29 -13.29
C CYS A 31 8.31 -10.64 -12.76
N ASP A 32 8.84 -9.66 -13.50
CA ASP A 32 10.01 -8.86 -13.16
C ASP A 32 9.64 -7.40 -12.81
N LEU A 33 8.35 -7.06 -12.88
CA LEU A 33 7.77 -5.76 -12.58
C LEU A 33 6.31 -5.92 -12.15
N VAL A 34 5.90 -5.17 -11.12
CA VAL A 34 4.48 -4.99 -10.75
C VAL A 34 4.05 -3.57 -11.12
N ILE A 35 2.90 -3.45 -11.77
CA ILE A 35 2.23 -2.17 -12.01
C ILE A 35 0.86 -2.24 -11.36
N VAL A 36 0.55 -1.28 -10.49
CA VAL A 36 -0.74 -1.18 -9.82
C VAL A 36 -1.40 0.15 -10.11
N ALA A 37 -2.65 0.11 -10.58
CA ALA A 37 -3.52 1.26 -10.66
C ALA A 37 -4.73 1.04 -9.75
N GLY A 38 -4.94 1.92 -8.78
CA GLY A 38 -6.01 1.77 -7.79
C GLY A 38 -5.85 2.65 -6.56
N GLY A 39 -6.59 2.33 -5.51
CA GLY A 39 -6.43 2.94 -4.18
C GLY A 39 -5.50 2.12 -3.28
N GLY A 40 -5.49 2.46 -1.98
CA GLY A 40 -4.62 1.84 -0.99
C GLY A 40 -4.70 0.31 -0.94
N SER A 41 -5.90 -0.27 -0.98
CA SER A 41 -6.06 -1.73 -0.95
C SER A 41 -5.39 -2.45 -2.12
N SER A 42 -5.48 -1.90 -3.34
CA SER A 42 -4.77 -2.45 -4.50
C SER A 42 -3.26 -2.38 -4.32
N MET A 43 -2.76 -1.26 -3.78
CA MET A 43 -1.34 -1.04 -3.58
C MET A 43 -0.77 -1.95 -2.50
N ASP A 44 -1.50 -2.17 -1.42
CA ASP A 44 -1.06 -3.06 -0.35
C ASP A 44 -0.95 -4.51 -0.85
N ILE A 45 -1.90 -4.96 -1.68
CA ILE A 45 -1.79 -6.24 -2.39
C ILE A 45 -0.55 -6.28 -3.29
N ALA A 46 -0.35 -5.24 -4.11
CA ALA A 46 0.75 -5.18 -5.07
C ALA A 46 2.13 -5.17 -4.39
N LYS A 47 2.28 -4.43 -3.30
CA LYS A 47 3.52 -4.38 -2.49
C LYS A 47 3.80 -5.73 -1.85
N GLY A 48 2.80 -6.34 -1.23
CA GLY A 48 2.94 -7.69 -0.67
C GLY A 48 3.28 -8.73 -1.75
N ALA A 49 2.63 -8.66 -2.92
CA ALA A 49 2.93 -9.53 -4.06
C ALA A 49 4.35 -9.34 -4.59
N ALA A 50 4.87 -8.10 -4.62
CA ALA A 50 6.24 -7.81 -5.03
C ALA A 50 7.28 -8.42 -4.07
N ILE A 51 7.01 -8.40 -2.75
CA ILE A 51 7.81 -9.11 -1.74
C ILE A 51 7.75 -10.63 -1.96
N LEU A 52 6.54 -11.17 -2.11
CA LEU A 52 6.33 -12.61 -2.31
C LEU A 52 6.83 -13.12 -3.66
N ALA A 53 7.09 -12.26 -4.64
CA ALA A 53 7.69 -12.65 -5.91
C ALA A 53 9.12 -13.17 -5.74
N THR A 54 9.87 -12.65 -4.75
CA THR A 54 11.28 -12.98 -4.52
C THR A 54 11.55 -13.65 -3.17
N ASN A 55 10.57 -13.66 -2.27
CA ASN A 55 10.66 -14.27 -0.94
C ASN A 55 9.63 -15.39 -0.77
N ASP A 56 9.97 -16.42 0.01
CA ASP A 56 9.12 -17.60 0.23
C ASP A 56 8.29 -17.50 1.51
N GLY A 57 7.10 -18.10 1.48
CA GLY A 57 6.16 -18.07 2.60
C GLY A 57 4.84 -17.45 2.20
N SER A 58 4.04 -17.12 3.21
CA SER A 58 2.82 -16.33 3.10
C SER A 58 3.13 -14.88 3.49
N ILE A 59 2.37 -13.89 2.98
CA ILE A 59 2.50 -12.52 3.47
C ILE A 59 2.27 -12.44 4.98
N HIS A 60 1.46 -13.35 5.53
CA HIS A 60 1.21 -13.47 6.97
C HIS A 60 2.50 -13.62 7.78
N ASP A 61 3.49 -14.33 7.24
CA ASP A 61 4.76 -14.56 7.92
C ASP A 61 5.58 -13.27 8.14
N TYR A 62 5.24 -12.20 7.41
CA TYR A 62 5.92 -10.90 7.43
C TYR A 62 5.10 -9.81 8.15
N LEU A 63 3.87 -10.11 8.56
CA LEU A 63 3.05 -9.16 9.31
C LEU A 63 3.62 -9.02 10.72
N ALA A 64 3.50 -7.82 11.27
CA ALA A 64 4.10 -7.44 12.53
C ALA A 64 3.66 -8.32 13.70
N GLY A 65 2.53 -9.03 13.59
CA GLY A 65 2.13 -10.13 14.45
C GLY A 65 1.97 -9.70 15.90
N ARG A 66 0.80 -9.90 16.50
CA ARG A 66 0.64 -9.65 17.94
C ARG A 66 1.25 -10.77 18.81
N GLY A 67 2.50 -11.18 18.53
CA GLY A 67 3.28 -12.10 19.37
C GLY A 67 3.90 -13.33 18.68
N GLU A 68 3.88 -13.44 17.35
CA GLU A 68 4.60 -14.49 16.59
C GLU A 68 5.99 -14.00 16.14
N GLU A 69 6.87 -14.94 15.75
CA GLU A 69 8.18 -14.59 15.19
C GLU A 69 7.98 -14.01 13.77
N ILE A 70 8.23 -12.71 13.63
CA ILE A 70 8.12 -11.98 12.36
C ILE A 70 9.30 -12.36 11.47
N LYS A 71 9.04 -12.85 10.25
CA LYS A 71 10.09 -13.02 9.25
C LYS A 71 10.43 -11.68 8.61
N GLU A 72 11.71 -11.46 8.36
CA GLU A 72 12.18 -10.35 7.55
C GLU A 72 12.39 -10.82 6.09
N PRO A 73 11.96 -10.04 5.08
CA PRO A 73 12.28 -10.35 3.69
C PRO A 73 13.81 -10.33 3.48
N VAL A 74 14.34 -11.41 2.92
CA VAL A 74 15.79 -11.59 2.72
C VAL A 74 16.22 -11.07 1.35
N ASN A 75 15.35 -11.21 0.35
CA ASN A 75 15.59 -10.77 -1.01
C ASN A 75 14.85 -9.45 -1.28
N PRO A 76 15.45 -8.52 -2.05
CA PRO A 76 14.75 -7.34 -2.54
C PRO A 76 13.49 -7.74 -3.33
N PRO A 77 12.36 -7.01 -3.20
CA PRO A 77 11.18 -7.23 -4.02
C PRO A 77 11.47 -6.91 -5.49
N ILE A 78 10.65 -7.45 -6.38
CA ILE A 78 10.63 -6.94 -7.77
C ILE A 78 10.17 -5.47 -7.79
N PRO A 79 10.65 -4.65 -8.74
CA PRO A 79 10.23 -3.26 -8.86
C PRO A 79 8.70 -3.08 -8.94
N LEU A 80 8.20 -1.99 -8.36
CA LEU A 80 6.78 -1.66 -8.31
C LEU A 80 6.53 -0.24 -8.80
N ILE A 81 5.59 -0.08 -9.72
CA ILE A 81 5.06 1.21 -10.17
C ILE A 81 3.64 1.37 -9.61
N ALA A 82 3.46 2.37 -8.75
CA ALA A 82 2.17 2.72 -8.16
C ALA A 82 1.52 3.88 -8.91
N ILE A 83 0.26 3.71 -9.30
CA ILE A 83 -0.56 4.71 -10.01
C ILE A 83 -1.82 4.97 -9.16
N PRO A 84 -1.80 5.91 -8.22
CA PRO A 84 -2.96 6.19 -7.37
C PRO A 84 -4.12 6.73 -8.19
N THR A 85 -5.28 6.11 -8.01
CA THR A 85 -6.56 6.58 -8.58
C THR A 85 -7.46 7.19 -7.51
N THR A 86 -6.97 7.32 -6.28
CA THR A 86 -7.64 7.94 -5.13
C THR A 86 -6.67 8.81 -4.37
N SER A 87 -7.13 9.92 -3.77
CA SER A 87 -6.29 10.86 -3.01
C SER A 87 -6.54 10.73 -1.50
N GLY A 88 -6.01 9.67 -0.88
CA GLY A 88 -6.28 9.33 0.52
C GLY A 88 -5.10 8.73 1.25
N SER A 89 -4.85 7.44 1.02
CA SER A 89 -4.00 6.62 1.88
C SER A 89 -2.51 6.96 1.85
N GLY A 90 -2.01 7.58 0.77
CA GLY A 90 -0.57 7.79 0.57
C GLY A 90 0.22 6.48 0.41
N SER A 91 -0.45 5.36 0.12
CA SER A 91 0.21 4.05 -0.02
C SER A 91 1.21 4.04 -1.19
N GLU A 92 1.08 4.91 -2.18
CA GLU A 92 2.03 5.06 -3.28
C GLU A 92 3.44 5.51 -2.84
N VAL A 93 3.57 6.11 -1.65
CA VAL A 93 4.85 6.60 -1.09
C VAL A 93 5.19 6.00 0.28
N SER A 94 4.29 5.23 0.88
CA SER A 94 4.51 4.66 2.21
C SER A 94 5.36 3.38 2.19
N GLU A 95 6.05 3.12 3.30
CA GLU A 95 6.79 1.87 3.57
C GLU A 95 5.94 0.87 4.37
N CYS A 96 4.61 0.95 4.23
CA CYS A 96 3.64 0.20 5.00
C CYS A 96 2.60 -0.47 4.10
N ILE A 97 2.11 -1.63 4.54
CA ILE A 97 0.89 -2.27 4.06
C ILE A 97 0.00 -2.65 5.24
N VAL A 98 -1.31 -2.64 5.02
CA VAL A 98 -2.31 -3.06 6.02
C VAL A 98 -3.10 -4.24 5.46
N ILE A 99 -2.94 -5.41 6.07
CA ILE A 99 -3.53 -6.67 5.60
C ILE A 99 -4.40 -7.28 6.71
N VAL A 100 -5.55 -7.84 6.34
CA VAL A 100 -6.37 -8.65 7.24
C VAL A 100 -5.75 -10.04 7.37
N ASP A 101 -5.29 -10.37 8.57
CA ASP A 101 -4.63 -11.62 8.93
C ASP A 101 -5.58 -12.84 8.89
N THR A 102 -5.05 -14.01 9.22
CA THR A 102 -5.81 -15.27 9.24
C THR A 102 -6.85 -15.33 10.37
N ASN A 103 -6.74 -14.47 11.38
CA ASN A 103 -7.67 -14.32 12.50
C ASN A 103 -8.75 -13.25 12.26
N ASN A 104 -8.81 -12.66 11.07
CA ASN A 104 -9.68 -11.53 10.70
C ASN A 104 -9.37 -10.22 11.45
N ILE A 105 -8.11 -10.00 11.80
CA ILE A 105 -7.61 -8.79 12.45
C ILE A 105 -6.77 -8.02 11.43
N LYS A 106 -6.92 -6.69 11.38
CA LYS A 106 -6.01 -5.83 10.60
C LYS A 106 -4.64 -5.82 11.28
N ASP A 107 -3.65 -6.24 10.53
CA ASP A 107 -2.25 -6.21 10.91
C ASP A 107 -1.44 -5.46 9.85
N ILE A 108 -0.21 -5.11 10.18
CA ILE A 108 0.63 -4.24 9.37
C ILE A 108 1.98 -4.88 9.12
N MET A 109 2.60 -4.57 7.99
CA MET A 109 4.03 -4.80 7.78
C MET A 109 4.66 -3.45 7.49
N PHE A 110 5.74 -3.14 8.20
CA PHE A 110 6.59 -1.99 7.91
C PHE A 110 7.94 -2.48 7.43
N SER A 111 8.36 -2.02 6.27
CA SER A 111 9.70 -2.31 5.75
C SER A 111 10.04 -1.29 4.65
N PRO A 112 11.27 -0.76 4.62
CA PRO A 112 11.73 0.07 3.51
C PRO A 112 11.60 -0.62 2.15
N MET A 113 11.57 -1.96 2.13
CA MET A 113 11.35 -2.74 0.90
C MET A 113 9.94 -2.59 0.33
N LEU A 114 8.96 -2.11 1.10
CA LEU A 114 7.59 -1.89 0.62
C LEU A 114 7.42 -0.59 -0.18
N ALA A 115 8.41 0.29 -0.20
CA ALA A 115 8.35 1.52 -0.98
C ALA A 115 8.19 1.20 -2.48
N ALA A 116 7.25 1.88 -3.14
CA ALA A 116 7.14 1.81 -4.59
C ALA A 116 8.43 2.35 -5.24
N THR A 117 8.89 1.69 -6.30
CA THR A 117 10.05 2.17 -7.07
C THR A 117 9.73 3.49 -7.77
N TYR A 118 8.50 3.62 -8.28
CA TYR A 118 7.98 4.85 -8.86
C TYR A 118 6.52 5.04 -8.48
N ALA A 119 6.13 6.28 -8.19
CA ALA A 119 4.74 6.69 -8.08
C ALA A 119 4.40 7.64 -9.25
N VAL A 120 3.36 7.30 -10.03
CA VAL A 120 2.85 8.13 -11.13
C VAL A 120 1.55 8.77 -10.67
N VAL A 121 1.65 9.99 -10.14
CA VAL A 121 0.51 10.72 -9.58
C VAL A 121 -0.11 11.59 -10.68
N ASP A 122 -1.25 11.15 -11.20
CA ASP A 122 -2.05 11.90 -12.17
C ASP A 122 -3.41 12.26 -11.57
N PRO A 123 -3.70 13.56 -11.31
CA PRO A 123 -4.97 13.97 -10.71
C PRO A 123 -6.18 13.65 -11.60
N GLU A 124 -6.02 13.53 -12.93
CA GLU A 124 -7.14 13.21 -13.83
C GLU A 124 -7.73 11.83 -13.54
N LEU A 125 -6.91 10.89 -13.04
CA LEU A 125 -7.35 9.55 -12.65
C LEU A 125 -8.26 9.54 -11.42
N THR A 126 -8.36 10.67 -10.70
CA THR A 126 -9.24 10.83 -9.55
C THR A 126 -10.62 11.40 -9.92
N TYR A 127 -10.79 11.93 -11.13
CA TYR A 127 -12.01 12.68 -11.50
C TYR A 127 -13.27 11.81 -11.59
N SER A 128 -13.10 10.51 -11.86
CA SER A 128 -14.21 9.55 -11.91
C SER A 128 -14.54 8.90 -10.56
N VAL A 129 -13.82 9.25 -9.49
CA VAL A 129 -14.05 8.66 -8.16
C VAL A 129 -15.44 9.05 -7.65
N PRO A 130 -16.23 8.08 -7.14
CA PRO A 130 -17.54 8.39 -6.58
C PRO A 130 -17.46 9.38 -5.41
N LYS A 131 -18.43 10.29 -5.32
CA LYS A 131 -18.49 11.34 -4.29
C LYS A 131 -18.23 10.83 -2.88
N ASN A 132 -18.86 9.71 -2.48
CA ASN A 132 -18.66 9.16 -1.13
C ASN A 132 -17.22 8.70 -0.92
N THR A 133 -16.62 8.03 -1.91
CA THR A 133 -15.22 7.62 -1.86
C THR A 133 -14.30 8.84 -1.73
N THR A 134 -14.55 9.91 -2.50
CA THR A 134 -13.80 11.18 -2.38
C THR A 134 -13.88 11.77 -0.97
N ILE A 135 -15.06 11.75 -0.34
CA ILE A 135 -15.24 12.21 1.04
C ILE A 135 -14.46 11.33 2.00
N HIS A 136 -14.58 10.00 1.88
CA HIS A 136 -13.86 9.07 2.76
C HIS A 136 -12.34 9.24 2.65
N THR A 137 -11.80 9.37 1.44
CA THR A 137 -10.36 9.59 1.25
C THR A 137 -9.91 10.97 1.72
N GLY A 138 -10.75 12.00 1.61
CA GLY A 138 -10.46 13.32 2.20
C GLY A 138 -10.42 13.28 3.74
N LEU A 139 -11.33 12.52 4.37
CA LEU A 139 -11.30 12.30 5.82
C LEU A 139 -10.09 11.46 6.27
N ASP A 140 -9.60 10.57 5.42
CA ASP A 140 -8.36 9.82 5.63
C ASP A 140 -7.14 10.77 5.63
N VAL A 141 -7.02 11.66 4.64
CA VAL A 141 -5.99 12.72 4.62
C VAL A 141 -6.04 13.58 5.88
N LEU A 142 -7.25 13.97 6.31
CA LEU A 142 -7.43 14.75 7.54
C LEU A 142 -6.93 13.99 8.78
N SER A 143 -7.25 12.70 8.88
CA SER A 143 -6.82 11.84 9.99
C SER A 143 -5.29 11.73 10.02
N HIS A 144 -4.66 11.38 8.90
CA HIS A 144 -3.21 11.28 8.79
C HIS A 144 -2.52 12.60 9.15
N ALA A 145 -3.03 13.74 8.69
CA ALA A 145 -2.44 15.03 8.98
C ALA A 145 -2.57 15.41 10.47
N LEU A 146 -3.70 15.10 11.10
CA LEU A 146 -3.88 15.33 12.55
C LEU A 146 -3.00 14.42 13.39
N GLU A 147 -2.88 13.14 13.02
CA GLU A 147 -2.02 12.17 13.71
C GLU A 147 -0.54 12.55 13.57
N ALA A 148 -0.10 12.95 12.38
CA ALA A 148 1.26 13.42 12.15
C ALA A 148 1.55 14.70 12.94
N TYR A 149 0.64 15.68 12.93
CA TYR A 149 0.80 16.94 13.67
C TYR A 149 0.80 16.76 15.18
N SER A 150 -0.01 15.83 15.71
CA SER A 150 -0.09 15.55 17.16
C SER A 150 0.88 14.48 17.65
N SER A 151 1.71 13.94 16.75
CA SER A 151 2.72 12.93 17.08
C SER A 151 3.71 13.45 18.12
N VAL A 152 4.14 12.56 19.02
CA VAL A 152 5.24 12.84 19.97
C VAL A 152 6.62 12.66 19.34
N MET A 153 6.68 12.13 18.12
CA MET A 153 7.92 12.04 17.35
C MET A 153 8.22 13.40 16.73
N ASP A 154 9.33 14.01 17.14
CA ASP A 154 9.73 15.34 16.71
C ASP A 154 10.36 15.30 15.31
N ASP A 155 9.59 15.68 14.29
CA ASP A 155 10.05 15.87 12.91
C ASP A 155 9.42 17.13 12.31
N ALA A 156 10.23 18.18 12.15
CA ALA A 156 9.79 19.48 11.64
C ALA A 156 9.29 19.42 10.18
N VAL A 157 9.81 18.50 9.35
CA VAL A 157 9.35 18.35 7.97
C VAL A 157 7.98 17.70 7.95
N ALA A 158 7.77 16.65 8.76
CA ALA A 158 6.48 16.00 8.91
C ALA A 158 5.42 16.98 9.44
N GLU A 159 5.74 17.81 10.43
CA GLU A 159 4.83 18.82 10.97
C GLU A 159 4.42 19.85 9.90
N LEU A 160 5.37 20.35 9.12
CA LEU A 160 5.09 21.29 8.02
C LEU A 160 4.20 20.67 6.94
N MET A 161 4.47 19.41 6.55
CA MET A 161 3.65 18.68 5.58
C MET A 161 2.23 18.44 6.11
N ALA A 162 2.09 18.11 7.40
CA ALA A 162 0.81 17.91 8.05
C ALA A 162 -0.03 19.21 8.08
N LEU A 163 0.57 20.34 8.46
CA LEU A 163 -0.10 21.64 8.45
C LEU A 163 -0.57 22.05 7.04
N GLU A 164 0.26 21.79 6.02
CA GLU A 164 -0.11 22.07 4.63
C GLU A 164 -1.24 21.15 4.14
N ALA A 165 -1.20 19.85 4.48
CA ALA A 165 -2.27 18.91 4.20
C ALA A 165 -3.60 19.35 4.83
N LEU A 166 -3.58 19.76 6.11
CA LEU A 166 -4.75 20.34 6.80
C LEU A 166 -5.28 21.58 6.08
N ARG A 167 -4.40 22.44 5.55
CA ARG A 167 -4.81 23.64 4.82
C ARG A 167 -5.44 23.31 3.47
N ILE A 168 -4.97 22.28 2.78
CA ILE A 168 -5.43 21.91 1.43
C ILE A 168 -6.73 21.09 1.50
N VAL A 169 -6.88 20.17 2.45
CA VAL A 169 -8.03 19.24 2.50
C VAL A 169 -9.39 19.92 2.68
N PHE A 170 -9.42 21.15 3.21
CA PHE A 170 -10.65 21.95 3.36
C PHE A 170 -10.93 22.91 2.21
N ARG A 171 -10.11 22.92 1.15
CA ARG A 171 -10.33 23.75 -0.05
C ARG A 171 -11.03 22.97 -1.15
#